data_AF-A0AAW7QP29-F1
#
_entry.id   AF-A0AAW7QP29-F1
#
_cell.length_a   1.000
_cell.length_b   1.000
_cell.length_c   1.000
_cell.angle_alpha   90.00
_cell.angle_beta   90.00
_cell.angle_gamma   90.00
#
_symmetry.space_group_name_H-M   'P 1'
#
loop_
_entity.id
_entity.type
_entity.pdbx_description
1 polymer ?
#
loop_
_entity_poly.entity_id
_entity_poly.type
_entity_poly.pdbx_seq_one_letter_code
_entity_poly.pdbx_strand_id
1 'polypeptide(L)'
;MKIQSHPRLRGVMIGDEVYSYHYHLAARVADIFPAAVCVRIGVLSTETPMELSQTPQLWRADEIENLSVCRYCGTRDNVRVVNENGIPFRVCTQCLPEE
;
A
#
# COMPACT_ATOMS: atom_id res chain seq x y z
N MET A 1 18.07 17.19 15.01
CA MET A 1 16.69 16.66 15.05
C MET A 1 16.65 15.43 14.14
N LYS A 2 16.43 14.22 14.67
CA LYS A 2 16.27 13.01 13.83
C LYS A 2 14.80 12.89 13.47
N ILE A 3 14.46 13.00 12.19
CA ILE A 3 13.09 12.75 11.73
C ILE A 3 12.82 11.26 11.95
N GLN A 4 11.85 10.94 12.80
CA GLN A 4 11.44 9.56 13.04
C GLN A 4 10.41 9.15 11.98
N SER A 5 10.58 7.95 11.42
CA SER A 5 9.61 7.41 10.48
C SER A 5 8.33 7.00 11.19
N HIS A 6 7.20 7.25 10.54
CA HIS A 6 5.88 6.87 11.02
C HIS A 6 5.82 5.34 11.21
N PRO A 7 5.24 4.83 12.32
CA PRO A 7 5.25 3.38 12.62
C PRO A 7 4.68 2.49 11.52
N ARG A 8 3.68 2.98 10.76
CA ARG A 8 3.10 2.24 9.62
C ARG A 8 4.02 2.06 8.42
N LEU A 9 5.08 2.88 8.31
CA LEU A 9 6.07 2.72 7.24
C LEU A 9 7.16 1.71 7.60
N ARG A 10 7.15 1.20 8.84
CA ARG A 10 8.10 0.19 9.27
C ARG A 10 7.90 -1.07 8.42
N GLY A 11 8.91 -1.43 7.65
CA GLY A 11 8.88 -2.63 6.80
C GLY A 11 8.19 -2.46 5.45
N VAL A 12 7.70 -1.26 5.12
CA VAL A 12 7.30 -0.91 3.75
C VAL A 12 8.56 -0.87 2.88
N MET A 13 8.48 -1.45 1.69
CA MET A 13 9.56 -1.47 0.71
C MET A 13 9.10 -0.93 -0.64
N ILE A 14 10.03 -0.43 -1.43
CA ILE A 14 9.77 -0.10 -2.84
C ILE A 14 9.29 -1.36 -3.56
N GLY A 15 8.24 -1.23 -4.35
CA GLY A 15 7.57 -2.34 -5.04
C GLY A 15 6.42 -2.97 -4.26
N ASP A 16 6.29 -2.68 -2.95
CA ASP A 16 5.15 -3.13 -2.17
C ASP A 16 3.85 -2.60 -2.76
N GLU A 17 2.85 -3.48 -2.80
CA GLU A 17 1.47 -3.11 -3.06
C GLU A 17 0.87 -2.49 -1.79
N VAL A 18 0.33 -1.29 -1.93
CA VAL A 18 -0.34 -0.55 -0.87
C VAL A 18 -1.73 -0.13 -1.34
N TYR A 19 -2.69 -0.11 -0.42
CA TYR A 19 -4.04 0.38 -0.67
C TYR A 19 -4.25 1.70 0.04
N SER A 20 -4.74 2.73 -0.66
CA SER A 20 -5.14 3.99 -0.06
C SER A 20 -6.60 3.94 0.42
N TYR A 21 -6.83 4.22 1.70
CA TYR A 21 -8.18 4.39 2.25
C TYR A 21 -8.87 5.64 1.68
N HIS A 22 -8.11 6.69 1.39
CA HIS A 22 -8.64 7.96 0.93
C HIS A 22 -9.08 7.91 -0.54
N TYR A 23 -8.25 7.33 -1.40
CA TYR A 23 -8.53 7.24 -2.84
C TYR A 23 -9.24 5.95 -3.24
N HIS A 24 -9.34 4.96 -2.35
CA HIS A 24 -9.86 3.62 -2.63
C HIS A 24 -9.13 2.91 -3.79
N LEU A 25 -7.82 3.11 -3.89
CA LEU A 25 -6.99 2.58 -4.97
C LEU A 25 -5.81 1.79 -4.42
N ALA A 26 -5.45 0.71 -5.14
CA ALA A 26 -4.21 -0.02 -4.91
C ALA A 26 -3.12 0.48 -5.88
N ALA A 27 -1.89 0.58 -5.40
CA ALA A 27 -0.75 0.99 -6.20
C ALA A 27 0.54 0.39 -5.67
N ARG A 28 1.62 0.48 -6.46
CA ARG A 28 2.96 0.06 -6.04
C ARG A 28 3.77 1.23 -5.54
N VAL A 29 4.45 1.05 -4.41
CA VAL A 29 5.38 2.01 -3.84
C VAL A 29 6.55 2.22 -4.79
N ALA A 30 6.76 3.48 -5.19
CA ALA A 30 7.88 3.92 -6.01
C ALA A 30 8.99 4.58 -5.17
N ASP A 31 8.63 5.23 -4.06
CA ASP A 31 9.59 5.83 -3.13
C ASP A 31 8.99 5.92 -1.71
N ILE A 32 9.84 6.06 -0.68
CA ILE A 32 9.45 6.04 0.73
C ILE A 32 9.99 7.29 1.44
N PHE A 33 9.10 8.02 2.11
CA PHE A 33 9.42 9.18 2.93
C PHE A 33 9.15 8.88 4.40
N PRO A 34 9.60 9.71 5.36
CA PRO A 34 9.40 9.43 6.78
C PRO A 34 7.92 9.30 7.21
N ALA A 35 6.97 9.93 6.52
CA ALA A 35 5.54 9.89 6.89
C ALA A 35 4.60 9.63 5.69
N ALA A 36 5.14 9.23 4.54
CA ALA A 36 4.37 8.98 3.34
C ALA A 36 5.10 8.00 2.40
N VAL A 37 4.38 7.50 1.40
CA VAL A 37 4.95 6.77 0.26
C VAL A 37 4.59 7.50 -1.03
N CYS A 38 5.50 7.50 -1.99
CA CYS A 38 5.17 7.88 -3.36
C CYS A 38 4.75 6.63 -4.12
N VAL A 39 3.63 6.69 -4.83
CA VAL A 39 3.14 5.62 -5.72
C VAL A 39 2.98 6.18 -7.13
N ARG A 40 2.97 5.29 -8.13
CA ARG A 40 2.65 5.67 -9.52
C ARG A 40 1.24 5.19 -9.85
N ILE A 41 0.36 6.12 -10.22
CA ILE A 41 -1.01 5.83 -10.61
C ILE A 41 -1.15 6.02 -12.11
N GLY A 42 -1.75 5.03 -12.79
CA GLY A 42 -2.14 5.17 -14.19
C GLY A 42 -3.37 6.06 -14.29
N VAL A 43 -3.28 7.13 -15.07
CA VAL A 43 -4.38 8.05 -15.34
C VAL A 43 -4.71 7.96 -16.83
N LEU A 44 -5.95 7.57 -17.14
CA LEU A 44 -6.46 7.55 -18.50
C LEU A 44 -7.22 8.85 -18.76
N SER A 45 -6.66 9.71 -19.62
CA SER A 45 -7.37 10.85 -20.18
C SER A 45 -8.25 10.37 -21.32
N THR A 46 -9.53 10.73 -21.28
CA THR A 46 -10.51 10.42 -22.33
C THR A 46 -10.68 11.56 -23.34
N GLU A 47 -9.91 12.64 -23.21
CA GLU A 47 -9.80 13.67 -24.24
C GLU A 47 -9.24 13.04 -25.53
N THR A 48 -9.50 13.65 -26.69
CA THR A 48 -9.00 13.11 -27.97
C THR A 48 -7.68 13.80 -28.34
N PRO A 49 -6.57 13.07 -28.57
CA PRO A 49 -6.44 11.61 -28.51
C PRO A 49 -6.42 11.06 -27.08
N MET A 50 -6.92 9.84 -26.89
CA MET A 50 -6.91 9.17 -25.60
C MET A 50 -5.46 8.91 -25.17
N GLU A 51 -5.10 9.36 -23.96
CA GLU A 51 -3.74 9.26 -23.45
C GLU A 51 -3.72 8.53 -22.10
N LEU A 52 -2.88 7.50 -22.00
CA LEU A 52 -2.55 6.85 -20.74
C LEU A 52 -1.24 7.43 -20.22
N SER A 53 -1.30 8.08 -19.05
CA SER A 53 -0.13 8.65 -18.38
C SER A 53 0.07 8.00 -17.01
N GLN A 54 1.30 8.09 -16.47
CA GLN A 54 1.57 7.73 -15.07
C GLN A 54 1.83 8.99 -14.28
N THR A 55 1.04 9.23 -13.25
CA THR A 55 1.21 10.38 -12.36
C THR A 55 1.72 9.91 -11.01
N PRO A 56 2.84 10.47 -10.50
CA PRO A 56 3.27 10.20 -9.15
C PRO A 56 2.29 10.81 -8.15
N GLN A 57 1.92 10.06 -7.12
CA GLN A 57 1.09 10.54 -6.02
C GLN A 57 1.76 10.25 -4.68
N LEU A 58 1.67 11.21 -3.77
CA LEU A 58 2.16 11.06 -2.41
C LEU A 58 0.99 10.65 -1.50
N TRP A 59 1.06 9.47 -0.90
CA TRP A 59 0.06 8.95 0.02
C TRP A 59 0.60 8.91 1.43
N ARG A 60 -0.16 9.41 2.40
CA ARG A 60 0.29 9.50 3.79
C ARG A 60 0.26 8.14 4.47
N ALA A 61 1.15 7.93 5.44
CA ALA A 61 1.28 6.65 6.14
C ALA A 61 0.02 6.22 6.91
N ASP A 62 -0.77 7.19 7.41
CA ASP A 62 -2.05 6.97 8.08
C ASP A 62 -3.20 6.65 7.13
N GLU A 63 -3.02 6.92 5.83
CA GLU A 63 -4.01 6.73 4.78
C GLU A 63 -3.80 5.46 3.95
N ILE A 64 -2.81 4.62 4.30
CA ILE A 64 -2.48 3.41 3.55
C ILE A 64 -2.53 2.12 4.40
N GLU A 65 -2.83 1.01 3.72
CA GLU A 65 -2.63 -0.36 4.18
C GLU A 65 -1.56 -1.04 3.31
N ASN A 66 -0.62 -1.80 3.91
CA ASN A 66 0.38 -2.53 3.13
C ASN A 66 -0.14 -3.94 2.83
N LEU A 67 -0.41 -4.19 1.55
CA LEU A 67 -0.94 -5.46 1.06
C LEU A 67 0.17 -6.50 0.79
N SER A 68 1.43 -6.16 1.01
CA SER A 68 2.56 -7.06 0.76
C SER A 68 3.04 -7.80 2.02
N VAL A 69 2.50 -7.43 3.19
CA VAL A 69 2.91 -7.96 4.49
C VAL A 69 1.70 -8.39 5.30
N CYS A 70 1.93 -9.24 6.28
CA CYS A 70 0.96 -9.58 7.30
C CYS A 70 0.70 -8.34 8.18
N ARG A 71 -0.57 -7.98 8.34
CA ARG A 71 -1.03 -6.87 9.19
C ARG A 71 -0.54 -6.96 10.63
N TYR A 72 -0.41 -8.18 11.16
CA TYR A 72 -0.11 -8.38 12.58
C TYR A 72 1.38 -8.52 12.89
N CYS A 73 2.12 -9.30 12.09
CA CYS A 73 3.53 -9.58 12.37
C CYS A 73 4.51 -8.99 11.35
N GLY A 74 4.03 -8.41 10.24
CA GLY A 74 4.87 -7.85 9.19
C GLY A 74 5.61 -8.86 8.31
N THR A 75 5.38 -10.18 8.49
CA THR A 75 5.97 -11.19 7.60
C THR A 75 5.43 -11.06 6.19
N ARG A 76 6.24 -11.44 5.20
CA ARG A 76 5.87 -11.49 3.78
C ARG A 76 5.48 -12.90 3.34
N ASP A 77 5.81 -13.89 4.17
CA ASP A 77 5.63 -15.29 3.84
C ASP A 77 4.20 -15.76 4.10
N ASN A 78 3.66 -16.54 3.16
CA ASN A 78 2.35 -17.19 3.27
C ASN A 78 1.23 -16.24 3.68
N VAL A 79 1.23 -15.01 3.14
CA VAL A 79 0.20 -14.01 3.38
C VAL A 79 -0.98 -14.21 2.44
N ARG A 80 -2.20 -14.18 3.00
CA ARG A 80 -3.46 -14.29 2.26
C ARG A 80 -4.30 -13.04 2.46
N VAL A 81 -5.11 -12.72 1.45
CA VAL A 81 -6.04 -11.58 1.52
C VAL A 81 -7.21 -11.95 2.43
N VAL A 82 -7.49 -11.08 3.40
CA VAL A 82 -8.67 -11.14 4.25
C VAL A 82 -9.57 -9.96 3.88
N ASN A 83 -10.83 -10.24 3.55
CA ASN A 83 -11.82 -9.26 3.14
C ASN A 83 -13.06 -9.39 4.03
N GLU A 84 -12.96 -8.95 5.28
CA GLU A 84 -14.10 -9.01 6.19
C GLU A 84 -14.94 -7.72 6.17
N ASN A 85 -14.35 -6.55 5.88
CA ASN A 85 -15.01 -5.25 6.06
C ASN A 85 -14.72 -4.24 4.92
N GLY A 86 -14.51 -4.71 3.70
CA GLY A 86 -14.40 -3.87 2.49
C GLY A 86 -13.02 -3.26 2.21
N ILE A 87 -12.13 -3.16 3.20
CA ILE A 87 -10.73 -2.78 2.96
C ILE A 87 -9.87 -4.03 2.98
N PRO A 88 -9.18 -4.37 1.86
CA PRO A 88 -8.32 -5.53 1.83
C PRO A 88 -7.13 -5.33 2.76
N PHE A 89 -6.80 -6.36 3.53
CA PHE A 89 -5.52 -6.48 4.21
C PHE A 89 -5.03 -7.92 4.09
N ARG A 90 -3.73 -8.15 4.33
CA ARG A 90 -3.18 -9.50 4.30
C ARG A 90 -2.77 -10.00 5.68
N VAL A 91 -2.93 -11.29 5.90
CA VAL A 91 -2.56 -11.99 7.14
C VAL A 91 -1.83 -13.27 6.79
N CYS A 92 -0.75 -13.61 7.51
CA CYS A 92 -0.05 -14.87 7.31
C CYS A 92 -0.76 -16.04 8.02
N THR A 93 -0.48 -17.25 7.56
CA THR A 93 -1.01 -18.50 8.15
C THR A 93 -0.65 -18.70 9.62
N GLN A 94 0.42 -18.08 10.12
CA GLN A 94 0.78 -18.14 11.54
C GLN A 94 -0.12 -17.25 12.41
N CYS A 95 -0.49 -16.06 11.91
CA CYS A 95 -1.32 -15.12 12.66
C CYS A 95 -2.82 -15.41 12.53
N LEU A 96 -3.23 -16.03 11.44
CA LEU A 96 -4.57 -16.53 11.24
C LEU A 96 -4.48 -17.91 10.58
N PRO A 97 -4.44 -19.00 11.38
CA PRO A 97 -4.48 -20.37 10.88
C PRO A 97 -5.73 -20.65 10.05
N GLU A 98 -5.66 -21.63 9.17
CA GLU A 98 -6.85 -22.22 8.54
C GLU A 98 -7.48 -23.19 9.54
N GLU A 99 -8.81 -23.11 9.71
CA GLU A 99 -9.58 -24.08 10.49
C GLU A 99 -9.59 -25.47 9.83
#